data_AF-A0A0F9CEZ7-F1
#
_entry.id   AF-A0A0F9CEZ7-F1
#
_cell.length_a   1.000
_cell.length_b   1.000
_cell.length_c   1.000
_cell.angle_alpha   90.00
_cell.angle_beta   90.00
_cell.angle_gamma   90.00
#
_symmetry.space_group_name_H-M   'P 1'
#
loop_
_entity.id
_entity.type
_entity.pdbx_description
1 polymer ?
#
loop_
_entity_poly.entity_id
_entity_poly.type
_entity_poly.pdbx_seq_one_letter_code
_entity_poly.pdbx_strand_id
1 'polypeptide(L)'
;LNTVFTEEASSGSLVLVKDITLASMCEHHMLPYTGIVHIAYIPQGKVLGLSKFARLVKAAGRGFTIQERLGIRIRDALDAALEPLGTMVILEAAHTCMIVRGVMDPNSKTTTSSLSGIFRDDPAARAEVLSLLRSSRL
;
A
#
# COMPACT_ATOMS: atom_id res chain seq x y z
N LEU A 1 -9.73 -9.82 7.68
CA LEU A 1 -10.30 -9.09 6.52
C LEU A 1 -11.71 -9.62 6.28
N ASN A 2 -12.61 -9.46 7.24
CA ASN A 2 -13.79 -10.34 7.36
C ASN A 2 -15.04 -9.81 6.61
N THR A 3 -14.87 -8.88 5.69
CA THR A 3 -15.98 -8.26 4.95
C THR A 3 -15.60 -8.23 3.48
N VAL A 4 -15.70 -9.42 2.88
CA VAL A 4 -15.46 -9.67 1.46
C VAL A 4 -16.82 -9.91 0.82
N PHE A 5 -17.03 -9.30 -0.34
CA PHE A 5 -18.23 -9.42 -1.16
C PHE A 5 -17.89 -10.15 -2.45
N THR A 6 -18.83 -10.94 -2.95
CA THR A 6 -18.72 -11.56 -4.27
C THR A 6 -19.35 -10.63 -5.30
N GLU A 7 -18.56 -10.14 -6.26
CA GLU A 7 -18.98 -9.11 -7.23
C GLU A 7 -18.40 -9.41 -8.61
N GLU A 8 -19.05 -10.30 -9.36
CA GLU A 8 -18.56 -10.75 -10.67
C GLU A 8 -18.44 -9.60 -11.68
N ALA A 9 -19.36 -8.64 -11.65
CA ALA A 9 -19.38 -7.48 -12.55
C ALA A 9 -18.15 -6.57 -12.40
N SER A 10 -17.44 -6.64 -11.27
CA SER A 10 -16.21 -5.88 -11.03
C SER A 10 -14.94 -6.60 -11.47
N SER A 11 -15.05 -7.84 -11.94
CA SER A 11 -13.91 -8.66 -12.33
C SER A 11 -13.17 -8.03 -13.51
N GLY A 12 -11.85 -7.90 -13.38
CA GLY A 12 -11.01 -7.30 -14.41
C GLY A 12 -10.97 -5.76 -14.43
N SER A 13 -11.75 -5.07 -13.59
CA SER A 13 -11.66 -3.61 -13.46
C SER A 13 -10.68 -3.18 -12.37
N LEU A 14 -9.87 -2.15 -12.63
CA LEU A 14 -8.93 -1.63 -11.65
C LEU A 14 -9.65 -0.97 -10.46
N VAL A 15 -9.27 -1.36 -9.24
CA VAL A 15 -9.65 -0.65 -8.00
C VAL A 15 -8.43 0.00 -7.39
N LEU A 16 -8.46 1.32 -7.22
CA LEU A 16 -7.39 2.10 -6.58
C LEU A 16 -7.92 2.83 -5.34
N VAL A 17 -7.35 2.50 -4.18
CA VAL A 17 -7.55 3.23 -2.92
C VAL A 17 -6.24 3.96 -2.60
N LYS A 18 -6.25 5.30 -2.71
CA LYS A 18 -5.08 6.16 -2.52
C LYS A 18 -5.18 7.00 -1.24
N ASP A 19 -4.05 7.55 -0.82
CA ASP A 19 -3.93 8.50 0.30
C ASP A 19 -4.35 7.92 1.66
N ILE A 20 -4.13 6.62 1.85
CA ILE A 20 -4.39 5.96 3.13
C ILE A 20 -3.29 6.37 4.13
N THR A 21 -3.66 7.01 5.23
CA THR A 21 -2.69 7.44 6.25
C THR A 21 -1.91 6.27 6.84
N LEU A 22 -0.60 6.42 6.89
CA LEU A 22 0.34 5.52 7.55
C LEU A 22 1.03 6.21 8.73
N ALA A 23 1.06 5.52 9.86
CA ALA A 23 1.94 5.81 10.98
C ALA A 23 2.47 4.50 11.55
N SER A 24 3.78 4.39 11.70
CA SER A 24 4.44 3.22 12.29
C SER A 24 5.75 3.63 12.97
N MET A 25 6.49 2.66 13.51
CA MET A 25 7.74 2.86 14.22
C MET A 25 8.87 2.12 13.49
N CYS A 26 9.96 2.81 13.18
CA CYS A 26 11.13 2.22 12.55
C CYS A 26 11.81 1.25 13.54
N GLU A 27 12.05 -0.01 13.13
CA GLU A 27 12.61 -1.03 14.03
C GLU A 27 14.06 -0.76 14.47
N HIS A 28 14.82 0.00 13.69
CA HIS A 28 16.23 0.29 14.00
C HIS A 28 16.41 1.32 15.12
N HIS A 29 15.47 2.25 15.27
CA HIS A 29 15.64 3.40 16.16
C HIS A 29 14.44 3.66 17.06
N MET A 30 13.38 2.85 16.94
CA MET A 30 12.16 3.01 17.71
C MET A 30 11.59 4.43 17.60
N LEU A 31 11.78 5.05 16.44
CA LEU A 31 11.29 6.39 16.12
C LEU A 31 10.17 6.30 15.09
N PRO A 32 9.19 7.21 15.12
CA PRO A 32 8.09 7.19 14.18
C PRO A 32 8.53 7.37 12.73
N TYR A 33 7.75 6.82 11.82
CA TYR A 33 7.70 7.27 10.44
C TYR A 33 6.24 7.36 10.00
N THR A 34 5.92 8.39 9.23
CA THR A 34 4.54 8.71 8.82
C THR A 34 4.49 8.96 7.32
N GLY A 35 3.36 8.65 6.71
CA GLY A 35 3.26 8.69 5.27
C GLY A 35 1.89 8.32 4.74
N ILE A 36 1.86 7.91 3.48
CA ILE A 36 0.67 7.49 2.76
C ILE A 36 0.90 6.13 2.12
N VAL A 37 -0.19 5.36 2.02
CA VAL A 37 -0.24 4.11 1.27
C VAL A 37 -1.28 4.23 0.17
N HIS A 38 -0.91 3.77 -1.01
CA HIS A 38 -1.80 3.54 -2.13
C HIS A 38 -1.89 2.03 -2.37
N ILE A 39 -3.11 1.51 -2.52
CA ILE A 39 -3.38 0.10 -2.78
C ILE A 39 -4.20 0.01 -4.06
N ALA A 40 -3.64 -0.65 -5.06
CA ALA A 40 -4.31 -1.02 -6.30
C ALA A 40 -4.47 -2.54 -6.35
N TYR A 41 -5.62 -3.02 -6.80
CA TYR A 41 -5.82 -4.44 -7.12
C TYR A 41 -6.83 -4.59 -8.25
N ILE A 42 -6.78 -5.72 -8.96
CA ILE A 42 -7.79 -6.09 -9.96
C ILE A 42 -8.58 -7.28 -9.41
N PRO A 43 -9.86 -7.10 -9.03
CA PRO A 43 -10.70 -8.15 -8.49
C PRO A 43 -10.85 -9.34 -9.44
N GLN A 44 -10.94 -10.53 -8.85
CA GLN A 44 -11.38 -11.76 -9.53
C GLN A 44 -12.60 -12.32 -8.79
N GLY A 45 -13.74 -11.65 -8.96
CA GLY A 45 -15.00 -12.00 -8.29
C GLY A 45 -15.08 -11.66 -6.80
N LYS A 46 -14.00 -11.23 -6.14
CA LYS A 46 -13.98 -10.83 -4.71
C LYS A 46 -13.58 -9.37 -4.52
N VAL A 47 -14.37 -8.63 -3.76
CA VAL A 47 -14.14 -7.21 -3.42
C VAL A 47 -14.11 -7.02 -1.91
N LEU A 48 -13.22 -6.15 -1.43
CA LEU A 48 -13.11 -5.80 -0.02
C LEU A 48 -13.84 -4.49 0.27
N GLY A 49 -14.60 -4.44 1.37
CA GLY A 49 -15.22 -3.18 1.83
C GLY A 49 -14.17 -2.09 2.09
N LEU A 50 -14.41 -0.87 1.58
CA LEU A 50 -13.42 0.23 1.53
C LEU A 50 -12.75 0.54 2.89
N SER A 51 -13.52 0.56 3.97
CA SER A 51 -12.99 0.83 5.32
C SER A 51 -11.94 -0.19 5.80
N LYS A 52 -11.87 -1.37 5.17
CA LYS A 52 -10.92 -2.42 5.55
C LYS A 52 -9.52 -2.16 5.03
N PHE A 53 -9.33 -1.38 3.97
CA PHE A 53 -7.99 -0.99 3.50
C PHE A 53 -7.27 -0.13 4.55
N ALA A 54 -7.94 0.89 5.09
CA ALA A 54 -7.39 1.70 6.18
C ALA A 54 -7.10 0.85 7.44
N ARG A 55 -7.97 -0.12 7.76
CA ARG A 55 -7.74 -1.05 8.89
C ARG A 55 -6.57 -1.99 8.63
N LEU A 56 -6.39 -2.45 7.39
CA LEU A 56 -5.27 -3.29 6.97
C LEU A 56 -3.95 -2.54 7.14
N VAL A 57 -3.84 -1.33 6.60
CA VAL A 57 -2.64 -0.47 6.75
C VAL A 57 -2.34 -0.24 8.23
N LYS A 58 -3.35 0.13 9.02
CA LYS A 58 -3.19 0.32 10.48
C LYS A 58 -2.73 -0.95 11.19
N ALA A 59 -3.27 -2.11 10.84
CA ALA A 59 -2.91 -3.38 11.47
C ALA A 59 -1.49 -3.82 11.07
N ALA A 60 -1.12 -3.69 9.81
CA ALA A 60 0.19 -4.05 9.30
C ALA A 60 1.30 -3.14 9.87
N GLY A 61 1.01 -1.85 10.06
CA GLY A 61 1.91 -0.85 10.62
C GLY A 61 2.05 -0.88 12.14
N ARG A 62 1.36 -1.78 12.86
CA ARG A 62 1.53 -1.91 14.32
C ARG A 62 2.90 -2.50 14.67
N GLY A 63 3.50 -1.93 15.70
CA GLY A 63 4.80 -2.36 16.23
C GLY A 63 5.98 -1.73 15.50
N PHE A 64 7.14 -2.34 15.67
CA PHE A 64 8.37 -1.97 14.98
C PHE A 64 8.43 -2.62 13.61
N THR A 65 8.71 -1.82 12.58
CA THR A 65 8.66 -2.27 11.20
C THR A 65 9.76 -1.64 10.33
N ILE A 66 9.96 -2.27 9.17
CA ILE A 66 10.70 -1.76 8.00
C ILE A 66 9.68 -1.47 6.90
N GLN A 67 9.79 -0.31 6.23
CA GLN A 67 8.81 0.15 5.24
C GLN A 67 8.67 -0.83 4.07
N GLU A 68 9.77 -1.42 3.61
CA GLU A 68 9.84 -2.42 2.55
C GLU A 68 9.03 -3.67 2.92
N ARG A 69 9.23 -4.18 4.14
CA ARG A 69 8.51 -5.36 4.67
C ARG A 69 7.03 -5.04 4.90
N LEU A 70 6.72 -3.82 5.32
CA LEU A 70 5.34 -3.38 5.52
C LEU A 70 4.53 -3.45 4.21
N GLY A 71 5.08 -2.98 3.08
CA GLY A 71 4.42 -3.07 1.78
C GLY A 71 4.12 -4.50 1.36
N ILE A 72 5.09 -5.40 1.54
CA ILE A 72 4.94 -6.85 1.26
C ILE A 72 3.82 -7.44 2.13
N ARG A 73 3.80 -7.14 3.43
CA ARG A 73 2.77 -7.65 4.35
C ARG A 73 1.36 -7.20 3.96
N ILE A 74 1.20 -5.96 3.51
CA ILE A 74 -0.09 -5.44 3.05
C ILE A 74 -0.53 -6.17 1.78
N ARG A 75 0.37 -6.30 0.79
CA ARG A 75 0.12 -7.02 -0.46
C ARG A 75 -0.31 -8.47 -0.19
N ASP A 76 0.49 -9.21 0.57
CA ASP A 76 0.27 -10.63 0.83
C ASP A 76 -1.03 -10.87 1.60
N ALA A 77 -1.38 -9.99 2.54
CA ALA A 77 -2.64 -10.07 3.26
C ALA A 77 -3.85 -9.84 2.34
N LEU A 78 -3.72 -8.97 1.33
CA LEU A 78 -4.78 -8.73 0.35
C LEU A 78 -4.89 -9.90 -0.63
N ASP A 79 -3.76 -10.39 -1.14
CA ASP A 79 -3.70 -11.52 -2.06
C ASP A 79 -4.29 -12.78 -1.42
N ALA A 80 -3.94 -13.07 -0.16
CA ALA A 80 -4.49 -14.20 0.57
C ALA A 80 -6.00 -14.08 0.86
N ALA A 81 -6.55 -12.86 0.93
CA ALA A 81 -7.96 -12.66 1.24
C ALA A 81 -8.86 -12.61 -0.01
N LEU A 82 -8.34 -12.08 -1.11
CA LEU A 82 -9.14 -11.77 -2.31
C LEU A 82 -8.75 -12.57 -3.55
N GLU A 83 -7.57 -13.19 -3.57
CA GLU A 83 -7.03 -13.89 -4.75
C GLU A 83 -7.19 -13.05 -6.04
N PRO A 84 -6.73 -11.78 -6.06
CA PRO A 84 -6.93 -10.91 -7.21
C PRO A 84 -6.00 -11.31 -8.36
N LEU A 85 -6.27 -10.79 -9.57
CA LEU A 85 -5.36 -10.95 -10.71
C LEU A 85 -3.98 -10.32 -10.45
N GLY A 86 -3.93 -9.36 -9.54
CA GLY A 86 -2.69 -8.82 -8.98
C GLY A 86 -2.98 -7.71 -7.98
N THR A 87 -2.00 -7.43 -7.13
CA THR A 87 -2.01 -6.32 -6.17
C THR A 87 -0.75 -5.46 -6.34
N MET A 88 -0.91 -4.15 -6.21
CA MET A 88 0.17 -3.16 -6.20
C MET A 88 0.00 -2.24 -4.99
N VAL A 89 1.01 -2.22 -4.12
CA VAL A 89 1.04 -1.35 -2.94
C VAL A 89 2.19 -0.38 -3.09
N ILE A 90 1.93 0.93 -3.01
CA ILE A 90 2.94 1.98 -2.97
C ILE A 90 2.87 2.69 -1.63
N LEU A 91 4.01 2.89 -0.99
CA LEU A 91 4.13 3.61 0.27
C LEU A 91 5.11 4.76 0.07
N GLU A 92 4.76 5.96 0.48
CA GLU A 92 5.70 7.08 0.62
C GLU A 92 5.66 7.55 2.08
N ALA A 93 6.82 7.62 2.73
CA ALA A 93 6.89 8.04 4.13
C ALA A 93 8.15 8.86 4.45
N ALA A 94 8.01 9.74 5.44
CA ALA A 94 9.09 10.47 6.07
C ALA A 94 9.49 9.77 7.38
N HIS A 95 10.79 9.59 7.58
CA HIS A 95 11.34 8.83 8.71
C HIS A 95 11.96 9.77 9.74
N THR A 96 11.37 9.85 10.94
CA THR A 96 11.90 10.71 12.01
C THR A 96 13.33 10.33 12.40
N CYS A 97 13.72 9.06 12.24
CA CYS A 97 15.10 8.61 12.48
C CYS A 97 16.14 9.24 11.53
N MET A 98 15.73 9.72 10.36
CA MET A 98 16.58 10.51 9.44
C MET A 98 16.48 12.00 9.70
N ILE A 99 15.34 12.47 10.22
CA ILE A 99 15.04 13.90 10.42
C ILE A 99 15.72 14.46 11.67
N VAL A 100 15.65 13.76 12.80
CA VAL A 100 16.00 14.34 14.12
C VAL A 100 17.36 13.89 14.65
N ARG A 101 18.06 12.99 13.93
CA ARG A 101 19.36 12.46 14.36
C ARG A 101 20.21 12.01 13.18
N GLY A 102 21.49 11.80 13.44
CA GLY A 102 22.44 11.32 12.43
C GLY A 102 22.59 12.35 11.30
N VAL A 103 22.11 12.00 10.11
CA VAL A 103 22.18 12.85 8.91
C VAL A 103 21.32 14.10 9.01
N MET A 104 20.21 14.06 9.77
CA MET A 104 19.30 15.19 9.98
C MET A 104 18.78 15.80 8.66
N ASP A 105 18.21 14.96 7.78
CA ASP A 105 17.61 15.38 6.52
C ASP A 105 16.08 15.52 6.67
N PRO A 106 15.54 16.75 6.79
CA PRO A 106 14.12 16.96 7.02
C PRO A 106 13.23 16.78 5.78
N ASN A 107 13.82 16.80 4.58
CA ASN A 107 13.07 16.81 3.32
C ASN A 107 12.99 15.43 2.66
N SER A 108 13.86 14.51 3.05
CA SER A 108 13.89 13.17 2.48
C SER A 108 12.59 12.40 2.72
N LYS A 109 12.15 11.72 1.68
CA LYS A 109 11.05 10.75 1.71
C LYS A 109 11.52 9.46 1.07
N THR A 110 11.04 8.35 1.62
CA THR A 110 11.29 7.03 1.07
C THR A 110 10.03 6.51 0.42
N THR A 111 10.14 6.08 -0.83
CA THR A 111 9.05 5.46 -1.58
C THR A 111 9.37 4.00 -1.87
N THR A 112 8.45 3.10 -1.52
CA THR A 112 8.58 1.66 -1.78
C THR A 112 7.36 1.15 -2.53
N SER A 113 7.55 0.09 -3.33
CA SER A 113 6.47 -0.59 -4.03
C SER A 113 6.55 -2.10 -3.85
N SER A 114 5.39 -2.75 -3.67
CA SER A 114 5.27 -4.20 -3.59
C SER A 114 4.19 -4.68 -4.56
N LEU A 115 4.57 -5.59 -5.46
CA LEU A 115 3.75 -5.99 -6.62
C LEU A 115 3.51 -7.51 -6.63
N SER A 116 2.35 -7.93 -7.12
CA SER A 116 2.02 -9.33 -7.44
C SER A 116 1.17 -9.43 -8.70
N GLY A 117 1.10 -10.64 -9.26
CA GLY A 117 0.29 -10.97 -10.43
C GLY A 117 0.53 -10.04 -11.61
N ILE A 118 -0.56 -9.60 -12.25
CA ILE A 118 -0.51 -8.74 -13.44
C ILE A 118 0.31 -7.46 -13.24
N PHE A 119 0.32 -6.84 -12.05
CA PHE A 119 1.13 -5.65 -11.83
C PHE A 119 2.63 -5.93 -11.77
N ARG A 120 3.06 -7.15 -11.47
CA ARG A 120 4.48 -7.53 -11.56
C ARG A 120 4.86 -7.83 -13.02
N ASP A 121 3.97 -8.49 -13.74
CA ASP A 121 4.31 -9.09 -15.02
C ASP A 121 4.00 -8.16 -16.23
N ASP A 122 3.05 -7.24 -16.08
CA ASP A 122 2.63 -6.29 -17.13
C ASP A 122 2.99 -4.82 -16.79
N PRO A 123 3.93 -4.20 -17.53
CA PRO A 123 4.23 -2.77 -17.40
C PRO A 123 3.06 -1.84 -17.71
N ALA A 124 2.15 -2.21 -18.62
CA ALA A 124 1.01 -1.38 -18.99
C ALA A 124 0.01 -1.25 -17.83
N ALA A 125 -0.30 -2.37 -17.17
CA ALA A 125 -1.12 -2.38 -15.96
C ALA A 125 -0.52 -1.50 -14.85
N ARG A 126 0.82 -1.50 -14.67
CA ARG A 126 1.49 -0.57 -13.74
C ARG A 126 1.34 0.89 -14.16
N ALA A 127 1.51 1.18 -15.45
CA ALA A 127 1.45 2.53 -15.98
C ALA A 127 0.07 3.17 -15.75
N GLU A 128 -1.00 2.40 -15.85
CA GLU A 128 -2.36 2.84 -15.55
C GLU A 128 -2.48 3.35 -14.10
N VAL A 129 -2.04 2.55 -13.12
CA VAL A 129 -2.05 2.94 -11.69
C VAL A 129 -1.22 4.20 -11.45
N LEU A 130 0.01 4.25 -11.99
CA LEU A 130 0.89 5.40 -11.83
C LEU A 130 0.33 6.68 -12.47
N SER A 131 -0.40 6.55 -13.58
CA SER A 131 -1.11 7.67 -14.22
C SER A 131 -2.20 8.23 -13.32
N LEU A 132 -3.03 7.36 -12.73
CA LEU A 132 -4.12 7.77 -11.82
C LEU A 132 -3.60 8.43 -10.53
N LEU A 133 -2.45 7.99 -10.03
CA LEU A 133 -1.79 8.64 -8.89
C LEU A 133 -1.29 10.05 -9.24
N ARG A 134 -0.79 10.28 -10.45
CA ARG A 134 -0.34 11.61 -10.91
C ARG A 134 -1.48 12.56 -11.23
N SER A 135 -2.59 12.04 -11.75
CA SER A 135 -3.78 12.83 -12.13
C SER A 135 -4.57 13.36 -10.92
N SER A 136 -4.20 12.97 -9.71
CA SER A 136 -4.89 13.27 -8.47
C SER A 136 -4.57 14.67 -7.91
N ARG A 137 -5.22 15.71 -8.43
CA ARG A 137 -5.41 16.97 -7.70
C ARG A 137 -6.90 17.26 -7.66
N LEU A 138 -7.57 16.76 -6.62
CA LEU A 138 -8.88 17.28 -6.20
C LEU A 138 -8.64 18.39 -5.18
#